data_AF-A0A7Y4IQA9-F1
#
_entry.id   AF-A0A7Y4IQA9-F1
#
_cell.length_a   1.000
_cell.length_b   1.000
_cell.length_c   1.000
_cell.angle_alpha   90.00
_cell.angle_beta   90.00
_cell.angle_gamma   90.00
#
_symmetry.space_group_name_H-M   'P 1'
#
loop_
_entity.id
_entity.type
_entity.pdbx_description
1 polymer ?
#
loop_
_entity_poly.entity_id
_entity_poly.type
_entity_poly.pdbx_seq_one_letter_code
_entity_poly.pdbx_strand_id
1 'polypeptide(L)'
;VGAVGVAGRALLRRRPRRCQKCSNPRARLDEDADDAHLMPGQVREEQLGSVDYDVWWCEPCQDAVVERYGTLFTRHVRCKKCRYVTANKTNRTIRSATYSSGGEIEVTVRCTHCHHTATSRHSTPKLTRSSSSSSSSRSSSSSGGRSSGGGSSGRW
;
A
#
# COMPACT_ATOMS: atom_id res chain seq x y z
N VAL A 1 13.50 0.70 0.23
CA VAL A 1 13.62 -0.61 -0.42
C VAL A 1 14.48 -0.40 -1.66
N GLY A 2 15.75 -0.82 -1.64
CA GLY A 2 16.70 -0.53 -2.74
C GLY A 2 16.34 -1.26 -4.04
N ALA A 3 16.91 -0.81 -5.16
CA ALA A 3 16.65 -1.33 -6.51
C ALA A 3 16.78 -2.86 -6.64
N VAL A 4 17.68 -3.47 -5.85
CA VAL A 4 17.86 -4.94 -5.75
C VAL A 4 16.57 -5.64 -5.27
N GLY A 5 15.83 -5.03 -4.35
CA GLY A 5 14.58 -5.58 -3.81
C GLY A 5 13.39 -5.51 -4.78
N VAL A 6 13.40 -4.54 -5.71
CA VAL A 6 12.33 -4.39 -6.72
C VAL A 6 12.56 -5.33 -7.90
N ALA A 7 13.79 -5.43 -8.41
CA ALA A 7 14.15 -6.35 -9.48
C ALA A 7 13.95 -7.83 -9.07
N GLY A 8 14.34 -8.17 -7.83
CA GLY A 8 14.10 -9.52 -7.28
C GLY A 8 12.61 -9.86 -7.19
N ARG A 9 11.75 -8.91 -6.82
CA ARG A 9 10.30 -9.12 -6.76
C ARG A 9 9.67 -9.35 -8.14
N ALA A 10 10.09 -8.59 -9.16
CA ALA A 10 9.59 -8.77 -10.51
C ALA A 10 9.98 -10.15 -11.09
N LEU A 11 11.20 -10.61 -10.82
CA LEU A 11 11.65 -11.95 -11.21
C LEU A 11 10.87 -13.07 -10.49
N LEU A 12 10.60 -12.90 -9.20
CA LEU A 12 9.81 -13.87 -8.42
C LEU A 12 8.35 -13.97 -8.87
N ARG A 13 7.78 -12.86 -9.36
CA ARG A 13 6.44 -12.81 -9.95
C ARG A 13 6.37 -13.60 -11.25
N ARG A 14 7.38 -13.51 -12.13
CA ARG A 14 7.42 -14.21 -13.43
C ARG A 14 7.77 -15.70 -13.34
N ARG A 15 8.17 -16.19 -12.17
CA ARG A 15 8.60 -17.59 -12.00
C ARG A 15 7.39 -18.54 -12.07
N PRO A 16 7.42 -19.55 -12.96
CA PRO A 16 6.34 -20.54 -13.08
C PRO A 16 5.99 -21.20 -11.75
N ARG A 17 4.70 -21.28 -11.46
CA ARG A 17 4.16 -21.98 -10.29
C ARG A 17 4.01 -23.47 -10.60
N ARG A 18 4.28 -24.36 -9.65
CA ARG A 18 4.02 -25.79 -9.81
C ARG A 18 2.59 -26.11 -9.37
N CYS A 19 1.92 -26.97 -10.13
CA CYS A 19 0.61 -27.49 -9.74
C CYS A 19 0.76 -28.44 -8.54
N GLN A 20 -0.05 -28.25 -7.49
CA GLN A 20 -0.03 -29.11 -6.31
C GLN A 20 -0.60 -30.52 -6.59
N LYS A 21 -1.40 -30.68 -7.65
CA LYS A 21 -2.03 -31.97 -8.01
C LYS A 21 -1.12 -32.84 -8.87
N CYS A 22 -0.43 -32.27 -9.86
CA CYS A 22 0.34 -33.03 -10.86
C CYS A 22 1.81 -32.62 -10.98
N SER A 23 2.29 -31.66 -10.19
CA SER A 23 3.66 -31.11 -10.23
C SER A 23 4.11 -30.43 -11.53
N ASN A 24 3.28 -30.41 -12.58
CA ASN A 24 3.57 -29.71 -13.82
C ASN A 24 3.65 -28.19 -13.62
N PRO A 25 4.49 -27.50 -14.42
CA PRO A 25 4.52 -26.04 -14.41
C PRO A 25 3.18 -25.48 -14.91
N ARG A 26 2.68 -24.46 -14.24
CA ARG A 26 1.54 -23.66 -14.67
C ARG A 26 2.00 -22.62 -15.67
N ALA A 27 1.20 -22.39 -16.70
CA ALA A 27 1.38 -21.26 -17.60
C ALA A 27 0.66 -20.04 -17.03
N ARG A 28 1.27 -18.86 -17.12
CA ARG A 28 0.57 -17.62 -16.82
C ARG A 28 -0.28 -17.25 -18.02
N LEU A 29 -1.57 -17.02 -17.79
CA LEU A 29 -2.47 -16.51 -18.81
C LEU A 29 -2.12 -15.05 -19.13
N ASP A 30 -2.50 -14.59 -20.31
CA ASP A 30 -2.53 -13.17 -20.63
C ASP A 30 -3.74 -12.48 -20.00
N GLU A 31 -3.72 -11.15 -19.98
CA GLU A 31 -4.71 -10.30 -19.29
C GLU A 31 -6.12 -10.39 -19.90
N ASP A 32 -6.28 -10.89 -21.14
CA ASP A 32 -7.61 -11.07 -21.72
C ASP A 32 -8.14 -12.48 -21.41
N ALA A 33 -7.26 -13.47 -21.38
CA ALA A 33 -7.61 -14.85 -21.06
C ALA A 33 -7.86 -15.08 -19.56
N ASP A 34 -7.22 -14.30 -18.68
CA ASP A 34 -7.38 -14.45 -17.24
C ASP A 34 -8.67 -13.87 -16.68
N ASP A 35 -9.27 -12.87 -17.34
CA ASP A 35 -10.58 -12.29 -17.03
C ASP A 35 -11.67 -13.36 -16.85
N ALA A 36 -11.60 -14.45 -17.63
CA ALA A 36 -12.52 -15.60 -17.53
C ALA A 36 -12.45 -16.34 -16.19
N HIS A 37 -11.35 -16.17 -15.45
CA HIS A 37 -11.07 -16.78 -14.15
C HIS A 37 -11.15 -15.79 -12.99
N LEU A 38 -11.43 -14.51 -13.27
CA LEU A 38 -11.53 -13.46 -12.27
C LEU A 38 -12.98 -13.13 -11.93
N MET A 39 -13.20 -12.69 -10.70
CA MET A 39 -14.50 -12.13 -10.31
C MET A 39 -14.68 -10.75 -10.96
N PRO A 40 -15.91 -10.31 -11.29
CA PRO A 40 -16.15 -9.01 -11.92
C PRO A 40 -15.57 -7.80 -11.15
N GLY A 41 -15.43 -7.92 -9.83
CA GLY A 41 -14.77 -6.90 -9.02
C GLY A 41 -13.25 -6.86 -9.14
N GLN A 42 -12.61 -8.00 -9.43
CA GLN A 42 -11.17 -8.13 -9.67
C GLN A 42 -10.82 -7.53 -11.05
N VAL A 43 -11.57 -7.90 -12.09
CA VAL A 43 -11.49 -7.28 -13.42
C VAL A 43 -11.62 -5.76 -13.32
N ARG A 44 -12.56 -5.28 -12.47
CA ARG A 44 -12.70 -3.84 -12.24
C ARG A 44 -11.51 -3.22 -11.51
N GLU A 45 -10.86 -3.95 -10.61
CA GLU A 45 -9.64 -3.46 -9.94
C GLU A 45 -8.47 -3.32 -10.92
N GLU A 46 -8.35 -4.20 -11.91
CA GLU A 46 -7.36 -4.17 -13.00
C GLU A 46 -7.59 -3.02 -13.97
N GLN A 47 -8.84 -2.85 -14.43
CA GLN A 47 -9.23 -1.71 -15.27
C GLN A 47 -8.90 -0.35 -14.60
N LEU A 48 -8.91 -0.30 -13.27
CA LEU A 48 -8.57 0.91 -12.49
C LEU A 48 -7.08 1.01 -12.14
N GLY A 49 -6.28 0.00 -12.47
CA GLY A 49 -4.86 -0.12 -12.09
C GLY A 49 -4.65 -0.16 -10.57
N SER A 50 -5.69 -0.54 -9.81
CA SER A 50 -5.67 -0.53 -8.35
C SER A 50 -5.05 -1.80 -7.76
N VAL A 51 -5.25 -2.90 -8.47
CA VAL A 51 -4.75 -4.25 -8.18
C VAL A 51 -4.54 -4.91 -9.53
N ASP A 52 -3.55 -5.76 -9.59
CA ASP A 52 -3.16 -6.55 -10.75
C ASP A 52 -3.24 -8.02 -10.32
N TYR A 53 -3.92 -8.87 -11.08
CA TYR A 53 -4.02 -10.30 -10.80
C TYR A 53 -3.21 -11.08 -11.85
N ASP A 54 -2.44 -12.07 -11.40
CA ASP A 54 -1.87 -13.07 -12.32
C ASP A 54 -2.66 -14.37 -12.18
N VAL A 55 -3.14 -14.92 -13.29
CA VAL A 55 -3.75 -16.26 -13.30
C VAL A 55 -2.79 -17.31 -13.86
N TRP A 56 -2.52 -18.31 -13.03
CA TRP A 56 -1.65 -19.44 -13.35
C TRP A 56 -2.48 -20.69 -13.65
N TRP A 57 -2.57 -21.05 -14.93
CA TRP A 57 -3.36 -22.17 -15.43
C TRP A 57 -2.57 -23.47 -15.50
N CYS A 58 -3.19 -24.57 -15.10
CA CYS A 58 -2.68 -25.92 -15.26
C CYS A 58 -3.57 -26.69 -16.23
N GLU A 59 -3.14 -26.84 -17.49
CA GLU A 59 -3.92 -27.53 -18.52
C GLU A 59 -4.28 -28.99 -18.16
N PRO A 60 -3.37 -29.83 -17.63
CA PRO A 60 -3.70 -31.22 -17.28
C PRO A 60 -4.73 -31.37 -16.15
N CYS A 61 -4.86 -30.36 -15.27
CA CYS A 61 -5.75 -30.43 -14.11
C CYS A 61 -6.96 -29.51 -14.25
N GLN A 62 -7.04 -28.73 -15.33
CA GLN A 62 -8.04 -27.69 -15.57
C GLN A 62 -8.28 -26.81 -14.33
N ASP A 63 -7.19 -26.32 -13.75
CA ASP A 63 -7.20 -25.63 -12.46
C ASP A 63 -6.41 -24.32 -12.57
N ALA A 64 -6.95 -23.26 -11.99
CA ALA A 64 -6.36 -21.91 -11.98
C ALA A 64 -5.93 -21.52 -10.56
N VAL A 65 -4.78 -20.86 -10.45
CA VAL A 65 -4.36 -20.18 -9.22
C VAL A 65 -4.25 -18.69 -9.50
N VAL A 66 -5.01 -17.90 -8.76
CA VAL A 66 -5.04 -16.44 -8.89
C VAL A 66 -4.12 -15.83 -7.83
N GLU A 67 -3.13 -15.05 -8.26
CA GLU A 67 -2.27 -14.28 -7.36
C GLU A 67 -2.60 -12.80 -7.43
N ARG A 68 -2.62 -12.13 -6.27
CA ARG A 68 -3.05 -10.73 -6.14
C ARG A 68 -1.88 -9.81 -5.87
N TYR A 69 -1.71 -8.78 -6.69
CA TYR A 69 -0.67 -7.76 -6.57
C TYR A 69 -1.28 -6.36 -6.39
N GLY A 70 -1.17 -5.79 -5.19
CA GLY A 70 -1.68 -4.44 -4.93
C GLY A 70 -0.76 -3.36 -5.50
N THR A 71 -1.33 -2.39 -6.22
CA THR A 71 -0.60 -1.23 -6.72
C THR A 71 -0.26 -0.27 -5.59
N LEU A 72 1.01 0.10 -5.47
CA LEU A 72 1.44 1.13 -4.51
C LEU A 72 0.93 2.50 -4.95
N PHE A 73 0.51 3.33 -3.99
CA PHE A 73 0.06 4.71 -4.23
C PHE A 73 -1.16 4.84 -5.18
N THR A 74 -2.00 3.82 -5.28
CA THR A 74 -3.28 3.95 -5.98
C THR A 74 -4.17 5.02 -5.33
N ARG A 75 -4.87 5.80 -6.16
CA ARG A 75 -5.89 6.77 -5.72
C ARG A 75 -7.19 6.11 -5.26
N HIS A 76 -7.35 4.83 -5.58
CA HIS A 76 -8.54 4.06 -5.26
C HIS A 76 -8.45 3.48 -3.84
N VAL A 77 -9.60 3.37 -3.17
CA VAL A 77 -9.72 2.86 -1.82
C VAL A 77 -10.61 1.63 -1.76
N ARG A 78 -10.41 0.81 -0.74
CA ARG A 78 -11.22 -0.38 -0.49
C ARG A 78 -12.66 -0.01 -0.16
N CYS A 79 -13.61 -0.52 -0.93
CA CYS A 79 -15.02 -0.35 -0.67
C CYS A 79 -15.44 -1.11 0.59
N LYS A 80 -16.22 -0.48 1.48
CA LYS A 80 -16.75 -1.13 2.69
C LYS A 80 -17.80 -2.21 2.39
N LYS A 81 -18.54 -2.08 1.28
CA LYS A 81 -19.61 -3.02 0.88
C LYS A 81 -19.06 -4.24 0.15
N CYS A 82 -18.43 -4.05 -1.02
CA CYS A 82 -17.94 -5.15 -1.86
C CYS A 82 -16.47 -5.54 -1.64
N ARG A 83 -15.74 -4.84 -0.77
CA ARG A 83 -14.34 -5.14 -0.38
C ARG A 83 -13.28 -5.05 -1.48
N TYR A 84 -13.63 -4.76 -2.73
CA TYR A 84 -12.68 -4.42 -3.81
C TYR A 84 -12.15 -2.97 -3.69
N VAL A 85 -10.95 -2.71 -4.21
CA VAL A 85 -10.23 -1.42 -4.25
C VAL A 85 -10.68 -0.58 -5.44
N THR A 86 -11.99 -0.36 -5.56
CA THR A 86 -12.62 0.28 -6.73
C THR A 86 -13.31 1.60 -6.39
N ALA A 87 -13.14 2.10 -5.16
CA ALA A 87 -13.80 3.31 -4.70
C ALA A 87 -12.93 4.56 -4.81
N ASN A 88 -13.56 5.68 -5.19
CA ASN A 88 -12.93 7.00 -5.19
C ASN A 88 -13.27 7.75 -3.90
N LYS A 89 -12.26 8.39 -3.31
CA LYS A 89 -12.40 9.22 -2.12
C LYS A 89 -12.31 10.70 -2.50
N THR A 90 -13.31 11.47 -2.10
CA THR A 90 -13.38 12.92 -2.31
C THR A 90 -13.62 13.61 -0.97
N ASN A 91 -13.03 14.79 -0.78
CA ASN A 91 -13.17 15.57 0.44
C ASN A 91 -13.78 16.92 0.12
N ARG A 92 -14.70 17.38 0.95
CA ARG A 92 -15.34 18.70 0.86
C ARG A 92 -15.20 19.41 2.20
N THR A 93 -14.62 20.60 2.22
CA THR A 93 -14.53 21.39 3.45
C THR A 93 -15.90 21.95 3.81
N ILE A 94 -16.39 21.61 5.02
CA ILE A 94 -17.64 22.15 5.57
C ILE A 94 -17.33 23.41 6.38
N ARG A 95 -16.27 23.35 7.19
CA ARG A 95 -15.77 24.49 7.97
C ARG A 95 -14.26 24.56 7.82
N SER A 96 -13.75 25.70 7.37
CA SER A 96 -12.31 25.92 7.28
C SER A 96 -11.67 25.97 8.67
N ALA A 97 -10.50 25.36 8.82
CA ALA A 97 -9.70 25.48 10.04
C ALA A 97 -9.12 26.90 10.14
N THR A 98 -9.01 27.41 11.37
CA THR A 98 -8.37 28.69 11.69
C THR A 98 -7.21 28.45 12.64
N TYR A 99 -6.47 29.49 13.01
CA TYR A 99 -5.41 29.40 14.03
C TYR A 99 -5.95 29.18 15.46
N SER A 100 -7.22 29.49 15.70
CA SER A 100 -7.87 29.37 17.01
C SER A 100 -8.83 28.17 17.10
N SER A 101 -9.34 27.67 15.98
CA SER A 101 -10.32 26.59 15.94
C SER A 101 -10.04 25.58 14.82
N GLY A 102 -10.33 24.31 15.08
CA GLY A 102 -10.27 23.25 14.07
C GLY A 102 -11.38 23.39 13.03
N GLY A 103 -11.14 22.86 11.83
CA GLY A 103 -12.13 22.81 10.76
C GLY A 103 -12.94 21.52 10.79
N GLU A 104 -13.78 21.34 9.79
CA GLU A 104 -14.58 20.14 9.55
C GLU A 104 -14.60 19.85 8.05
N ILE A 105 -14.33 18.60 7.69
CA ILE A 105 -14.41 18.11 6.32
C ILE A 105 -15.42 16.98 6.24
N GLU A 106 -16.08 16.89 5.10
CA GLU A 106 -16.92 15.77 4.71
C GLU A 106 -16.16 14.94 3.68
N VAL A 107 -16.02 13.65 3.97
CA VAL A 107 -15.36 12.67 3.13
C VAL A 107 -16.44 11.81 2.48
N THR A 108 -16.48 11.81 1.16
CA THR A 108 -17.38 10.95 0.38
C THR A 108 -16.56 9.87 -0.33
N VAL A 109 -16.90 8.61 -0.09
CA VAL A 109 -16.32 7.43 -0.73
C VAL A 109 -17.37 6.81 -1.63
N ARG A 110 -17.12 6.77 -2.94
CA ARG A 110 -18.03 6.20 -3.94
C ARG A 110 -17.37 5.06 -4.69
N CYS A 111 -17.95 3.87 -4.60
CA CYS A 111 -17.49 2.69 -5.32
C CYS A 111 -17.89 2.75 -6.80
N THR A 112 -16.95 2.49 -7.71
CA THR A 112 -17.27 2.42 -9.15
C THR A 112 -17.76 1.05 -9.59
N HIS A 113 -17.55 0.01 -8.77
CA HIS A 113 -18.01 -1.36 -9.05
C HIS A 113 -19.45 -1.63 -8.57
N CYS A 114 -19.72 -1.47 -7.26
CA CYS A 114 -21.04 -1.76 -6.69
C CYS A 114 -21.91 -0.50 -6.45
N HIS A 115 -21.45 0.67 -6.90
CA HIS A 115 -22.12 1.97 -6.76
C HIS A 115 -22.46 2.43 -5.33
N HIS A 116 -22.01 1.70 -4.30
CA HIS A 116 -22.20 2.10 -2.92
C HIS A 116 -21.46 3.41 -2.62
N THR A 117 -22.18 4.34 -1.99
CA THR A 117 -21.66 5.63 -1.55
C THR A 117 -21.75 5.71 -0.03
N ALA A 118 -20.68 6.13 0.61
CA ALA A 118 -20.61 6.37 2.04
C ALA A 118 -20.02 7.75 2.30
N THR A 119 -20.68 8.51 3.18
CA THR A 119 -20.24 9.86 3.57
C THR A 119 -19.92 9.87 5.06
N SER A 120 -18.87 10.58 5.46
CA SER A 120 -18.45 10.69 6.86
C SER A 120 -17.85 12.07 7.12
N ARG A 121 -18.13 12.64 8.29
CA ARG A 121 -17.57 13.93 8.71
C ARG A 121 -16.39 13.72 9.64
N HIS A 122 -15.36 14.54 9.46
CA HIS A 122 -14.13 14.49 10.23
C HIS A 122 -13.71 15.90 10.64
N SER A 123 -13.36 16.07 11.90
CA SER A 123 -12.73 17.29 12.39
C SER A 123 -11.28 17.37 11.90
N THR A 124 -10.85 18.57 11.52
CA THR A 124 -9.46 18.84 11.14
C THR A 124 -8.76 19.66 12.24
N PRO A 125 -7.44 19.48 12.42
CA PRO A 125 -6.69 20.27 13.37
C PRO A 125 -6.74 21.77 13.02
N LYS A 126 -6.54 22.62 14.02
CA LYS A 126 -6.33 24.06 13.82
C LYS A 126 -5.06 24.30 13.00
N LEU A 127 -5.00 25.43 12.30
CA LEU A 127 -3.79 25.85 11.60
C LEU A 127 -2.66 26.12 12.61
N THR A 128 -1.47 25.62 12.31
CA THR A 128 -0.26 25.92 13.07
C THR A 128 0.48 27.07 12.41
N ARG A 129 1.02 27.99 13.22
CA ARG A 129 1.98 28.97 12.72
C ARG A 129 3.33 28.26 12.63
N SER A 130 3.99 28.34 11.49
CA SER A 130 5.38 27.88 11.38
C SER A 130 6.23 28.73 12.34
N SER A 131 6.63 28.18 13.48
CA SER A 131 7.77 28.72 14.20
C SER A 131 9.00 28.33 13.39
N SER A 132 9.67 29.32 12.83
CA SER A 132 11.03 29.18 12.31
C SER A 132 11.91 28.63 13.42
N SER A 133 12.10 27.32 13.44
CA SER A 133 13.20 26.70 14.17
C SER A 133 14.48 27.15 13.47
N SER A 134 15.07 28.23 13.97
CA SER A 134 16.46 28.55 13.73
C SER A 134 17.29 27.34 14.12
N SER A 135 17.74 26.59 13.12
CA SER A 135 18.82 25.61 13.23
C SER A 135 20.06 26.32 13.75
N SER A 136 20.25 26.29 15.06
CA SER A 136 21.53 26.64 15.66
C SER A 136 22.44 25.45 15.49
N SER A 137 23.24 25.50 14.43
CA SER A 137 24.44 24.69 14.25
C SER A 137 25.33 24.89 15.47
N ARG A 138 25.30 23.95 16.43
CA ARG A 138 26.31 23.88 17.49
C ARG A 138 27.44 23.00 16.98
N SER A 139 28.35 23.63 16.26
CA SER A 139 29.70 23.12 16.05
C SER A 139 30.38 23.06 17.42
N SER A 140 30.75 21.87 17.89
CA SER A 140 31.67 21.71 19.01
C SER A 140 32.80 20.79 18.59
N SER A 141 33.83 21.40 18.01
CA SER A 141 35.17 20.85 17.92
C SER A 141 35.94 21.32 19.16
N SER A 142 36.44 20.40 19.98
CA SER A 142 37.85 20.36 20.42
C SER A 142 38.08 19.44 21.63
N SER A 143 39.17 18.68 21.49
CA SER A 143 40.19 18.35 22.51
C SER A 143 39.81 17.51 23.74
N GLY A 144 40.34 16.28 23.74
CA GLY A 144 41.44 15.92 24.65
C GLY A 144 41.06 15.43 26.05
N GLY A 145 41.44 14.19 26.37
CA GLY A 145 41.50 13.68 27.74
C GLY A 145 41.90 12.21 27.76
N ARG A 146 43.01 11.91 28.42
CA ARG A 146 43.73 10.63 28.37
C ARG A 146 43.36 9.72 29.55
N SER A 147 43.48 8.41 29.31
CA SER A 147 44.00 7.36 30.18
C SER A 147 43.31 6.94 31.49
N SER A 148 43.39 5.61 31.68
CA SER A 148 43.58 4.86 32.93
C SER A 148 42.36 4.36 33.70
N GLY A 149 42.31 3.03 33.89
CA GLY A 149 41.89 2.47 35.18
C GLY A 149 40.82 1.37 35.13
N GLY A 150 41.28 0.11 35.15
CA GLY A 150 40.95 -0.82 36.23
C GLY A 150 39.59 -1.52 36.27
N GLY A 151 39.64 -2.84 36.42
CA GLY A 151 38.95 -3.48 37.55
C GLY A 151 37.80 -4.44 37.23
N SER A 152 38.08 -5.72 37.43
CA SER A 152 37.18 -6.88 37.39
C SER A 152 35.97 -6.83 38.35
N SER A 153 34.89 -7.51 37.95
CA SER A 153 33.92 -8.34 38.73
C SER A 153 32.58 -8.28 37.99
N GLY A 154 32.04 -9.34 37.39
CA GLY A 154 31.67 -10.62 37.98
C GLY A 154 30.36 -10.46 38.75
N ARG A 155 29.29 -11.17 38.35
CA ARG A 155 28.38 -11.96 39.23
C ARG A 155 27.01 -12.31 38.58
N TRP A 156 26.75 -13.63 38.59
CA TRP A 156 25.53 -14.47 38.57
C TRP A 156 24.44 -14.23 37.53
#